data_AF-A0A928GB62-F1
#
_entry.id   AF-A0A928GB62-F1
#
_cell.length_a   1.000
_cell.length_b   1.000
_cell.length_c   1.000
_cell.angle_alpha   90.00
_cell.angle_beta   90.00
_cell.angle_gamma   90.00
#
_symmetry.space_group_name_H-M   'P 1'
#
loop_
_entity.id
_entity.type
_entity.pdbx_description
1 polymer ?
#
loop_
_entity_poly.entity_id
_entity_poly.type
_entity_poly.pdbx_seq_one_letter_code
_entity_poly.pdbx_strand_id
1 'polypeptide(L)' 'MGNKALKIFYAVFMALMLVALTVFMIIHIRAGIDGQNAKILLAGYILLIIWAAGRLFTLIKNLLNK' A
#
# COMPACT_ATOMS: atom_id res chain seq x y z
N MET A 1 -24.44 11.71 -8.27
CA MET A 1 -24.08 10.28 -8.54
C MET A 1 -22.66 10.19 -9.12
N GLY A 2 -21.65 10.56 -8.33
CA GLY A 2 -20.25 10.68 -8.79
C GLY A 2 -19.60 9.31 -9.03
N ASN A 3 -19.63 8.90 -10.30
CA ASN A 3 -18.82 7.91 -11.00
C ASN A 3 -18.23 6.75 -10.18
N LYS A 4 -19.01 5.67 -10.01
CA LYS A 4 -18.53 4.38 -9.45
C LYS A 4 -17.25 3.87 -10.13
N ALA A 5 -17.12 4.11 -11.43
CA ALA A 5 -15.93 3.77 -12.21
C ALA A 5 -14.65 4.43 -11.68
N LEU A 6 -14.73 5.71 -11.25
CA LEU A 6 -13.58 6.44 -10.71
C LEU A 6 -13.14 5.87 -9.35
N LYS A 7 -14.09 5.45 -8.51
CA LYS A 7 -13.81 4.81 -7.22
C LYS A 7 -13.14 3.44 -7.39
N ILE A 8 -13.58 2.66 -8.38
CA ILE A 8 -12.97 1.36 -8.72
C ILE A 8 -11.56 1.57 -9.27
N PHE A 9 -11.38 2.51 -10.20
CA PHE A 9 -10.05 2.85 -10.74
C PHE A 9 -9.08 3.26 -9.62
N TYR A 10 -9.53 4.11 -8.69
CA TYR A 10 -8.74 4.51 -7.52
C TYR A 10 -8.38 3.32 -6.62
N ALA A 11 -9.31 2.37 -6.41
CA ALA A 11 -9.04 1.17 -5.63
C ALA A 11 -7.98 0.26 -6.30
N VAL A 12 -8.04 0.08 -7.62
CA VAL A 12 -7.05 -0.68 -8.39
C VAL A 12 -5.69 0.01 -8.36
N PHE A 13 -5.65 1.33 -8.52
CA PHE A 13 -4.42 2.11 -8.43
C PHE A 13 -3.76 1.97 -7.05
N MET A 14 -4.54 2.09 -5.97
CA MET A 14 -4.06 1.88 -4.60
C MET A 14 -3.54 0.45 -4.38
N ALA A 15 -4.17 -0.56 -4.98
CA ALA A 15 -3.69 -1.94 -4.90
C ALA A 15 -2.32 -2.10 -5.58
N LEU A 16 -2.16 -1.55 -6.79
CA LEU A 16 -0.89 -1.56 -7.51
C LEU A 16 0.22 -0.83 -6.73
N MET A 17 -0.12 0.30 -6.11
CA MET A 17 0.82 1.06 -5.29
C MET A 17 1.29 0.27 -4.06
N LEU A 18 0.38 -0.51 -3.45
CA LEU A 18 0.70 -1.39 -2.31
C LEU A 18 1.63 -2.54 -2.71
N VAL A 19 1.40 -3.13 -3.88
CA VAL A 19 2.30 -4.15 -4.46
C VAL A 19 3.67 -3.56 -4.73
N ALA A 20 3.74 -2.37 -5.35
CA ALA A 20 5.01 -1.69 -5.64
C ALA A 20 5.81 -1.39 -4.35
N LEU A 21 5.15 -0.89 -3.29
CA LEU A 21 5.76 -0.66 -1.98
C LEU A 21 6.33 -1.94 -1.37
N THR A 22 5.58 -3.04 -1.48
CA THR A 22 6.00 -4.34 -0.95
C THR A 22 7.21 -4.89 -1.71
N VAL A 23 7.21 -4.78 -3.05
CA VAL A 23 8.35 -5.18 -3.89
C VAL A 23 9.58 -4.33 -3.58
N PHE A 24 9.42 -3.01 -3.43
CA PHE A 24 10.51 -2.11 -3.06
C PHE A 24 11.11 -2.47 -1.70
N MET A 25 10.26 -2.78 -0.72
CA MET A 25 10.70 -3.25 0.59
C MET A 25 11.54 -4.54 0.48
N ILE A 26 11.09 -5.52 -0.30
CA ILE A 26 11.82 -6.78 -0.51
C ILE A 26 13.17 -6.53 -1.19
N ILE A 27 13.22 -5.67 -2.21
CA ILE A 27 14.47 -5.28 -2.87
C ILE A 27 15.41 -4.60 -1.88
N HIS A 28 14.90 -3.71 -1.03
CA HIS A 28 15.69 -2.99 -0.02
C HIS A 28 16.29 -3.93 1.04
N ILE A 29 15.52 -4.92 1.50
CA ILE A 29 16.02 -5.98 2.39
C ILE A 29 17.11 -6.79 1.69
N ARG A 30 16.88 -7.20 0.44
CA ARG A 30 17.80 -8.05 -0.32
C ARG A 30 19.10 -7.32 -0.70
N ALA A 31 19.04 -6.01 -0.85
CA ALA A 31 20.20 -5.17 -1.08
C ALA A 31 21.15 -5.09 0.14
N GLY A 32 20.79 -5.67 1.29
CA GLY A 32 21.70 -5.81 2.43
C GLY A 32 22.13 -4.47 3.01
N ILE A 33 21.28 -3.46 2.95
CA ILE A 33 21.56 -2.14 3.52
C ILE A 33 21.47 -2.30 5.06
N ASP A 34 22.54 -2.79 5.69
CA ASP A 34 22.58 -3.13 7.12
C ASP A 34 22.92 -1.92 8.02
N GLY A 35 22.24 -0.80 7.77
CA GLY A 35 22.34 0.41 8.58
C GLY A 35 21.20 0.54 9.60
N GLN A 36 21.44 1.23 10.72
CA GLN A 36 20.37 1.60 11.68
C GLN A 36 19.22 2.35 10.98
N ASN A 37 19.54 3.17 9.98
CA ASN A 37 18.59 3.88 9.12
C ASN A 37 17.74 2.94 8.25
N ALA A 38 18.28 1.81 7.80
CA ALA A 38 17.54 0.86 6.98
C ALA A 38 16.49 0.09 7.79
N LYS A 39 16.75 -0.20 9.07
CA LYS A 39 15.76 -0.78 9.99
C LYS A 39 14.58 0.16 10.21
N ILE A 40 14.85 1.47 10.32
CA ILE A 40 13.82 2.51 10.45
C ILE A 40 13.02 2.63 9.15
N LEU A 41 13.69 2.62 7.99
CA LEU A 41 13.03 2.60 6.68
C LEU A 41 12.13 1.37 6.51
N LEU A 42 12.60 0.19 6.92
CA LEU A 42 11.82 -1.04 6.90
C LEU A 42 10.56 -0.94 7.75
N ALA A 43 10.68 -0.45 8.98
CA ALA A 43 9.53 -0.21 9.85
C ALA A 43 8.55 0.80 9.22
N GLY A 44 9.07 1.83 8.55
CA GLY A 44 8.29 2.79 7.78
C GLY A 44 7.52 2.15 6.61
N TYR A 45 8.15 1.27 5.84
CA TYR A 45 7.48 0.51 4.78
C TYR A 45 6.34 -0.34 5.33
N ILE A 46 6.57 -1.06 6.43
CA ILE A 46 5.54 -1.91 7.07
C ILE A 46 4.35 -1.06 7.52
N LEU A 47 4.59 0.09 8.17
CA LEU A 47 3.54 1.01 8.60
C LEU A 47 2.73 1.55 7.42
N LEU A 48 3.39 1.95 6.33
CA LEU A 48 2.74 2.44 5.12
C LEU A 48 1.90 1.35 4.44
N ILE A 49 2.40 0.11 4.39
CA ILE A 49 1.68 -1.03 3.83
C ILE A 49 0.42 -1.32 4.66
N ILE A 50 0.52 -1.38 6.00
CA ILE A 50 -0.63 -1.62 6.88
C ILE A 50 -1.68 -0.50 6.72
N TRP A 51 -1.24 0.76 6.73
CA TRP A 51 -2.13 1.90 6.56
C TRP A 51 -2.83 1.89 5.19
N ALA A 52 -2.08 1.66 4.11
CA ALA A 52 -2.62 1.59 2.76
C ALA A 52 -3.58 0.39 2.59
N ALA A 53 -3.27 -0.76 3.19
CA ALA A 53 -4.16 -1.93 3.18
C ALA A 53 -5.49 -1.65 3.90
N GLY A 54 -5.43 -1.01 5.09
CA GLY A 54 -6.64 -0.62 5.83
C GLY A 54 -7.49 0.41 5.07
N ARG A 55 -6.83 1.37 4.40
CA ARG A 55 -7.51 2.37 3.54
C ARG A 55 -8.20 1.69 2.37
N LEU A 56 -7.51 0.78 1.69
CA LEU A 56 -8.02 0.02 0.55
C LEU A 56 -9.19 -0.88 0.94
N PHE A 57 -9.09 -1.58 2.08
CA PHE A 57 -10.18 -2.36 2.64
C PHE A 57 -11.43 -1.52 2.91
N THR A 58 -11.26 -0.34 3.54
CA THR A 58 -12.38 0.58 3.79
C THR A 58 -13.01 1.07 2.49
N LEU A 59 -12.19 1.33 1.47
CA LEU A 59 -12.65 1.82 0.17
C LEU A 59 -13.45 0.76 -0.59
N ILE A 60 -12.97 -0.49 -0.57
CA ILE A 60 -13.69 -1.64 -1.15
C ILE A 60 -14.97 -1.92 -0.36
N LYS A 61 -14.93 -1.88 0.98
CA LYS A 61 -16.11 -2.05 1.83
C LYS A 61 -17.18 -1.00 1.53
N ASN A 62 -16.80 0.27 1.35
CA ASN A 62 -17.71 1.35 0.97
C ASN A 62 -18.20 1.27 -0.49
N LEU A 63 -17.52 0.50 -1.35
CA LEU A 63 -17.99 0.20 -2.70
C LEU A 63 -19.00 -0.95 -2.72
N LEU A 64 -18.85 -1.92 -1.82
CA LEU A 64 -19.70 -3.11 -1.70
C LEU A 64 -20.97 -2.85 -0.85
N ASN A 65 -20.82 -2.20 0.30
CA ASN A 65 -21.95 -1.70 1.10
C ASN A 65 -22.40 -0.38 0.48
N LYS A 66 -23.42 -0.48 -0.37
CA LYS A 66 -24.10 0.65 -1.01
C LYS A 66 -24.74 1.60 0.01
#